data_AF-A0AAU5RR64-F1
#
_entry.id   AF-A0AAU5RR64-F1
#
_cell.length_a   1.000
_cell.length_b   1.000
_cell.length_c   1.000
_cell.angle_alpha   90.00
_cell.angle_beta   90.00
_cell.angle_gamma   90.00
#
_symmetry.space_group_name_H-M   'P 1'
#
loop_
_entity.id
_entity.type
_entity.pdbx_description
1 polymer ?
#
loop_
_entity_poly.entity_id
_entity_poly.type
_entity_poly.pdbx_seq_one_letter_code
_entity_poly.pdbx_strand_id
1 'polypeptide(L)'
;MRTPPRNPTPRSGELRCQASTPPSLSCEEQAAWHIAWLLAPRGHFSLVCDSHMDQVTDVYDFVDRHPATIMCDMPGTAWFTGSGPSHCAIAPTAPSPTPAPE
;
A
#
# COMPACT_ATOMS: atom_id res chain seq x y z
N MET A 1 -22.94 -14.82 11.53
CA MET A 1 -22.57 -13.39 11.67
C MET A 1 -22.68 -12.73 10.31
N ARG A 2 -23.44 -11.64 10.15
CA ARG A 2 -23.49 -10.88 8.89
C ARG A 2 -22.53 -9.70 9.02
N THR A 3 -21.39 -9.78 8.35
CA THR A 3 -20.50 -8.63 8.16
C THR A 3 -21.33 -7.51 7.55
N PRO A 4 -21.36 -6.29 8.13
CA PRO A 4 -22.02 -5.16 7.49
C PRO A 4 -21.42 -5.02 6.09
N PRO A 5 -22.24 -4.88 5.03
CA PRO A 5 -21.69 -4.65 3.71
C PRO A 5 -20.83 -3.39 3.80
N ARG A 6 -19.52 -3.52 3.54
CA ARG A 6 -18.66 -2.36 3.33
C ARG A 6 -19.31 -1.60 2.20
N ASN A 7 -19.90 -0.45 2.51
CA ASN A 7 -20.35 0.48 1.50
C ASN A 7 -19.12 0.71 0.60
N PRO A 8 -19.16 0.37 -0.71
CA PRO A 8 -18.02 0.55 -1.57
C PRO A 8 -17.95 2.05 -1.86
N THR A 9 -17.48 2.83 -0.89
CA THR A 9 -17.05 4.20 -1.17
C THR A 9 -16.09 4.09 -2.35
N PRO A 10 -16.39 4.72 -3.50
CA PRO A 10 -15.52 4.66 -4.64
C PRO A 10 -14.13 5.11 -4.17
N ARG A 11 -13.15 4.21 -4.23
CA ARG A 11 -11.77 4.61 -3.98
C ARG A 11 -11.40 5.53 -5.14
N SER A 12 -11.23 6.81 -4.87
CA SER A 12 -10.73 7.79 -5.83
C SER A 12 -9.38 8.29 -5.34
N GLY A 13 -8.49 8.57 -6.27
CA GLY A 13 -7.13 9.01 -5.94
C GLY A 13 -6.15 8.61 -7.04
N GLU A 14 -5.29 9.53 -7.40
CA GLU A 14 -4.22 9.26 -8.34
C GLU A 14 -3.02 8.68 -7.61
N LEU A 15 -2.50 7.55 -8.10
CA LEU A 15 -1.31 6.93 -7.56
C LEU A 15 -0.12 7.67 -8.13
N ARG A 16 0.64 8.35 -7.28
CA ARG A 16 1.85 9.09 -7.67
C ARG A 16 3.07 8.39 -7.14
N CYS A 17 4.13 8.41 -7.94
CA CYS A 17 5.44 7.96 -7.52
C CYS A 17 5.88 8.76 -6.28
N GLN A 18 6.50 8.08 -5.32
CA GLN A 18 7.02 8.70 -4.08
C GLN A 18 8.54 8.59 -4.01
N ALA A 19 9.17 8.10 -5.08
CA ALA A 19 10.62 8.07 -5.18
C ALA A 19 11.18 9.50 -5.13
N SER A 20 12.20 9.67 -4.31
CA SER A 20 12.95 10.91 -4.21
C SER A 20 14.37 10.63 -4.71
N THR A 21 14.69 11.11 -5.90
CA THR A 21 16.07 11.12 -6.39
C THR A 21 16.74 12.45 -6.03
N PRO A 22 17.92 12.45 -5.40
CA PRO A 22 18.69 13.68 -5.20
C PRO A 22 19.01 14.33 -6.56
N PRO A 23 18.94 15.67 -6.80
CA PRO A 23 18.48 16.84 -6.06
C PRO A 23 17.51 16.75 -4.89
N SER A 24 16.23 16.56 -5.23
CA SER A 24 15.06 16.77 -4.37
C SER A 24 13.78 17.00 -5.21
N LEU A 25 13.65 16.39 -6.38
CA LEU A 25 12.36 16.38 -7.08
C LEU A 25 11.69 15.04 -6.78
N SER A 26 10.60 15.10 -6.02
CA SER A 26 9.66 13.98 -5.93
C SER A 26 9.20 13.65 -7.34
N CYS A 27 9.34 12.39 -7.74
CA CYS A 27 8.85 11.96 -9.05
C CYS A 27 7.32 12.12 -9.10
N GLU A 28 6.81 12.94 -10.03
CA GLU A 28 5.36 13.18 -10.15
C GLU A 28 4.68 12.20 -11.11
N GLU A 29 5.41 11.23 -11.67
CA GLU A 29 4.83 10.25 -12.57
C GLU A 29 3.77 9.39 -11.88
N GLN A 30 2.87 8.84 -12.69
CA GLN A 30 1.89 7.87 -12.20
C GLN A 30 2.62 6.65 -11.66
N ALA A 31 2.29 6.24 -10.44
CA ALA A 31 2.83 5.02 -9.87
C ALA A 31 2.18 3.81 -10.56
N ALA A 32 3.04 2.93 -11.06
CA ALA A 32 2.67 1.66 -11.68
C ALA A 32 2.89 0.48 -10.72
N TRP A 33 3.71 0.65 -9.68
CA TRP A 33 4.10 -0.41 -8.75
C TRP A 33 3.89 -0.02 -7.31
N HIS A 34 3.45 -1.00 -6.53
CA HIS A 34 3.41 -0.96 -5.08
C HIS A 34 4.45 -1.96 -4.55
N ILE A 35 5.28 -1.48 -3.63
CA ILE A 35 6.38 -2.25 -3.05
C ILE A 35 6.14 -2.38 -1.54
N ALA A 36 6.22 -3.60 -1.03
CA ALA A 36 6.27 -3.88 0.40
C ALA A 36 7.73 -4.14 0.81
N TRP A 37 8.29 -3.22 1.59
CA TRP A 37 9.64 -3.36 2.14
C TRP A 37 9.63 -4.18 3.42
N LEU A 38 8.66 -3.92 4.30
CA LEU A 38 8.49 -4.57 5.59
C LEU A 38 7.00 -4.68 5.89
N LEU A 39 6.56 -5.84 6.40
CA LEU A 39 5.15 -6.08 6.76
C LEU A 39 4.87 -5.99 8.27
N ALA A 40 5.89 -6.04 9.13
CA ALA A 40 5.74 -5.94 10.57
C ALA A 40 7.03 -5.37 11.20
N PRO A 41 6.95 -4.67 12.35
CA PRO A 41 5.75 -4.33 13.12
C PRO A 41 5.00 -3.09 12.60
N ARG A 42 5.63 -2.30 11.71
CA ARG A 42 5.04 -1.11 11.10
C ARG A 42 5.31 -1.20 9.61
N GLY A 43 4.25 -1.43 8.84
CA GLY A 43 4.36 -1.71 7.41
C GLY A 43 5.04 -0.54 6.71
N HIS A 44 6.03 -0.86 5.88
CA HIS A 44 6.75 0.14 5.10
C HIS A 44 6.53 -0.16 3.63
N PHE A 45 5.88 0.78 2.95
CA PHE A 45 5.40 0.62 1.59
C PHE A 45 5.85 1.81 0.74
N SER A 46 5.99 1.60 -0.55
CA SER A 46 6.24 2.69 -1.50
C SER A 46 5.45 2.50 -2.79
N LEU A 47 5.15 3.61 -3.43
CA LEU A 47 4.58 3.66 -4.78
C LEU A 47 5.64 4.19 -5.73
N VAL A 48 5.90 3.48 -6.82
CA VAL A 48 6.91 3.89 -7.82
C VAL A 48 6.38 3.74 -9.25
N CYS A 49 6.90 4.54 -10.18
CA CYS A 49 6.69 4.35 -11.61
C CYS A 49 7.59 3.21 -12.14
N ASP A 50 7.41 2.81 -13.40
CA ASP A 50 8.20 1.72 -14.01
C ASP A 50 9.71 2.00 -13.95
N SER A 51 10.14 3.21 -14.34
CA SER A 51 11.56 3.60 -14.35
C SER A 51 12.23 3.49 -12.97
N HIS A 52 11.51 3.86 -11.91
CA HIS A 52 12.01 3.73 -10.54
C HIS A 52 11.90 2.30 -10.02
N MET A 53 10.95 1.49 -10.49
CA MET A 53 10.88 0.07 -10.14
C MET A 53 12.11 -0.67 -10.68
N ASP A 54 12.51 -0.41 -11.91
CA ASP A 54 13.69 -1.04 -12.52
C ASP A 54 14.96 -0.71 -11.71
N GLN A 55 15.14 0.56 -11.32
CA GLN A 55 16.25 0.97 -10.46
C GLN A 55 16.19 0.33 -9.07
N VAL A 56 14.99 0.20 -8.49
CA VAL A 56 14.80 -0.42 -7.18
C VAL A 56 15.17 -1.89 -7.21
N THR A 57 14.77 -2.63 -8.25
CA THR A 57 15.09 -4.07 -8.37
C THR A 57 16.56 -4.38 -8.46
N ASP A 58 17.36 -3.42 -8.96
CA ASP A 58 18.80 -3.61 -9.11
C ASP A 58 19.55 -3.42 -7.78
N VAL A 59 18.97 -2.69 -6.83
CA VAL A 59 19.69 -2.18 -5.65
C VAL A 59 19.14 -2.71 -4.33
N TYR A 60 17.84 -3.03 -4.26
CA TYR A 60 17.18 -3.33 -2.99
C TYR A 60 16.35 -4.61 -3.04
N ASP A 61 16.38 -5.34 -1.93
CA ASP A 61 15.43 -6.42 -1.66
C ASP A 61 14.11 -5.87 -1.12
N PHE A 62 13.01 -6.53 -1.48
CA PHE A 62 11.66 -6.25 -0.98
C PHE A 62 10.93 -7.56 -0.70
N VAL A 63 9.93 -7.50 0.19
CA VAL A 63 9.12 -8.66 0.57
C VAL A 63 8.17 -9.05 -0.56
N ASP A 64 7.55 -8.04 -1.19
CA ASP A 64 6.62 -8.25 -2.29
C ASP A 64 6.57 -7.00 -3.18
N ARG A 65 6.23 -7.20 -4.46
CA ARG A 65 5.87 -6.12 -5.38
C ARG A 65 4.77 -6.57 -6.33
N HIS A 66 3.89 -5.65 -6.67
CA HIS A 66 2.84 -5.91 -7.64
C HIS A 66 2.37 -4.61 -8.29
N PRO A 67 1.62 -4.68 -9.41
CA PRO A 67 1.03 -3.50 -10.02
C PRO A 67 0.20 -2.70 -9.01
N ALA A 68 0.40 -1.38 -9.01
CA ALA A 68 -0.31 -0.46 -8.15
C ALA A 68 -1.71 -0.22 -8.70
N THR A 69 -2.71 -0.52 -7.88
CA THR A 69 -4.10 -0.14 -8.16
C THR A 69 -4.72 0.42 -6.89
N ILE A 70 -5.71 1.30 -7.04
CA ILE A 70 -6.54 1.76 -5.91
C ILE A 70 -7.27 0.60 -5.21
N MET A 71 -7.38 -0.55 -5.89
CA MET A 71 -7.96 -1.80 -5.39
C MET A 71 -6.89 -2.76 -4.85
N CYS A 72 -5.69 -2.29 -4.55
CA CYS A 72 -4.68 -3.11 -3.88
C CYS A 72 -5.25 -3.63 -2.55
N ASP A 73 -5.46 -4.94 -2.48
CA ASP A 73 -6.01 -5.66 -1.33
C ASP A 73 -5.03 -6.77 -0.90
N MET A 74 -3.75 -6.43 -0.69
CA MET A 74 -2.78 -7.38 -0.14
C MET A 74 -3.28 -7.85 1.24
N PRO A 75 -3.33 -9.17 1.52
CA PRO A 75 -3.83 -9.68 2.79
C PRO A 75 -3.14 -9.02 3.98
N GLY A 76 -3.93 -8.50 4.92
CA GLY A 76 -3.42 -7.77 6.09
C GLY A 76 -3.08 -6.29 5.85
N THR A 77 -3.38 -5.74 4.67
CA THR A 77 -3.22 -4.31 4.35
C THR A 77 -4.54 -3.63 4.03
N ALA A 78 -4.56 -2.30 4.08
CA ALA A 78 -5.69 -1.46 3.69
C ALA A 78 -5.19 -0.22 2.92
N TRP A 79 -6.03 0.24 2.01
CA TRP A 79 -5.81 1.45 1.23
C TRP A 79 -6.48 2.65 1.91
N PHE A 80 -5.69 3.67 2.26
CA PHE A 80 -6.18 4.90 2.90
C PHE A 80 -6.35 6.00 1.86
N THR A 81 -7.61 6.37 1.60
CA THR A 81 -8.00 7.53 0.78
C THR A 81 -8.52 8.64 1.70
N GLY A 82 -7.82 9.77 1.77
CA GLY A 82 -8.20 10.93 2.58
C GLY A 82 -7.95 12.24 1.82
N SER A 83 -7.84 13.36 2.53
CA SER A 83 -7.50 14.67 1.95
C SER A 83 -6.04 14.81 1.48
N GLY A 84 -5.20 13.80 1.75
CA GLY A 84 -3.81 13.71 1.30
C GLY A 84 -3.58 12.61 0.26
N PRO A 85 -2.33 12.40 -0.19
CA PRO A 85 -2.00 11.33 -1.12
C PRO A 85 -2.40 9.98 -0.55
N SER A 86 -3.01 9.17 -1.41
CA SER A 86 -3.44 7.84 -1.03
C SER A 86 -2.23 6.95 -0.75
N HIS A 87 -2.30 6.13 0.30
CA HIS A 87 -1.21 5.24 0.69
C HIS A 87 -1.72 3.92 1.26
N CYS A 88 -0.86 2.91 1.22
CA CYS A 88 -1.09 1.62 1.84
C CYS A 88 -0.67 1.65 3.31
N ALA A 89 -1.42 0.99 4.18
CA ALA A 89 -0.99 0.71 5.55
C ALA A 89 -1.45 -0.69 5.99
N ILE A 90 -0.87 -1.20 7.09
CA ILE A 90 -1.31 -2.46 7.68
C ILE A 90 -2.75 -2.28 8.20
N ALA A 91 -3.65 -3.17 7.79
CA ALA A 91 -4.98 -3.23 8.34
C ALA A 91 -4.89 -3.73 9.79
N PRO A 92 -5.54 -3.08 10.76
CA PRO A 92 -5.64 -3.62 12.10
C PRO A 92 -6.18 -5.05 12.04
N THR A 93 -5.41 -6.02 12.48
CA THR A 93 -5.90 -7.39 12.64
C THR A 93 -7.03 -7.32 13.67
N ALA A 94 -8.25 -7.67 13.26
CA ALA A 94 -9.34 -7.80 14.23
C ALA A 94 -8.86 -8.76 15.33
N PRO A 95 -9.06 -8.45 16.63
CA PRO A 95 -8.75 -9.40 17.67
C PRO A 95 -9.51 -10.69 17.35
N SER A 96 -8.79 -11.82 17.37
CA SER A 96 -9.42 -13.12 17.21
C SER A 96 -10.55 -13.23 18.23
N PRO A 97 -11.75 -13.72 17.86
CA PRO A 97 -12.83 -13.87 18.81
C PRO A 97 -12.33 -14.75 19.96
N THR A 98 -12.33 -14.22 21.17
CA THR A 98 -12.09 -15.01 22.38
C THR A 98 -13.07 -16.18 22.35
N PRO A 99 -12.61 -17.44 22.42
CA PRO A 99 -13.52 -18.57 22.51
C PRO A 99 -14.42 -18.37 23.73
N ALA A 100 -15.73 -18.56 23.56
CA ALA A 100 -16.67 -18.50 24.67
C ALA A 100 -16.27 -19.55 25.72
N PRO A 101 -16.30 -19.23 27.02
CA PRO A 101 -16.14 -20.24 28.06
C PRO A 101 -17.29 -21.26 27.95
N GLU A 102 -16.94 -22.54 28.04
CA GLU A 102 -17.88 -23.68 28.11
C GLU A 102 -18.73 -23.66 29.39
#